data_AF-A0A0F7S723-F1
#
_entry.id   AF-A0A0F7S723-F1
#
_cell.length_a   1.000
_cell.length_b   1.000
_cell.length_c   1.000
_cell.angle_alpha   90.00
_cell.angle_beta   90.00
_cell.angle_gamma   90.00
#
_symmetry.space_group_name_H-M   'P 1'
#
loop_
_entity.id
_entity.type
_entity.pdbx_description
1 polymer ?
#
loop_
_entity_poly.entity_id
_entity_poly.type
_entity_poly.pdbx_seq_one_letter_code
_entity_poly.pdbx_strand_id
1 'polypeptide(L)' 'MFCAISGEPPKVPVVSKKSGLVYEQRLIHKYINENGKDPVTGDTLELDDLIEIKSSKFMRLSTQHLGLCDGARHEG' A
#
# COMPACT_ATOMS: atom_id res chain seq x y z
N MET A 1 -3.53 -2.44 1.31
CA MET A 1 -2.15 -2.57 1.79
C MET A 1 -1.71 -1.18 2.26
N PHE A 2 -1.47 -1.00 3.56
CA PHE A 2 -1.18 0.30 4.18
C PHE A 2 0.25 0.30 4.74
N CYS A 3 0.85 1.48 4.84
CA CYS A 3 2.16 1.68 5.45
C CYS A 3 2.07 1.38 6.96
N ALA A 4 2.96 0.53 7.49
CA ALA A 4 2.97 0.16 8.90
C ALA A 4 3.46 1.29 9.84
N ILE A 5 4.02 2.38 9.29
CA ILE A 5 4.41 3.57 10.07
C ILE A 5 3.26 4.58 10.11
N SER A 6 2.69 4.97 8.96
CA SER A 6 1.69 6.05 8.90
C SER A 6 0.24 5.56 8.95
N GLY A 7 -0.02 4.27 8.67
CA GLY A 7 -1.38 3.74 8.48
C GLY A 7 -2.04 4.16 7.16
N GLU A 8 -1.35 4.92 6.32
CA GLU A 8 -1.86 5.44 5.05
C GLU A 8 -1.41 4.61 3.84
N PRO A 9 -2.11 4.68 2.70
CA PRO A 9 -1.66 4.02 1.48
C PRO A 9 -0.35 4.67 1.00
N PRO A 10 0.76 3.91 0.93
CA PRO A 10 2.05 4.45 0.49
C PRO A 10 2.02 4.81 -1.00
N LYS A 11 2.70 5.90 -1.35
CA LYS A 11 2.94 6.31 -2.75
C LYS A 11 4.01 5.45 -3.39
N VAL A 12 5.10 5.20 -2.65
CA VAL A 12 6.18 4.29 -3.06
C VAL A 12 6.26 3.16 -2.01
N PRO A 13 5.54 2.06 -2.24
CA PRO A 13 5.54 0.94 -1.31
C PRO A 13 6.86 0.17 -1.40
N VAL A 14 7.50 -0.02 -0.25
CA VAL A 14 8.63 -0.91 -0.08
C VAL A 14 8.29 -1.97 0.96
N VAL A 15 8.83 -3.17 0.77
CA VAL A 15 8.65 -4.30 1.68
C VAL A 15 9.99 -4.63 2.33
N SER A 16 9.98 -4.86 3.63
CA SER A 16 11.14 -5.42 4.34
C SER A 16 11.23 -6.92 4.07
N LYS A 17 12.39 -7.40 3.60
CA LYS A 17 12.67 -8.84 3.45
C LYS A 17 12.54 -9.63 4.76
N LYS A 18 12.71 -8.97 5.90
CA LYS A 18 12.77 -9.62 7.22
C LYS A 18 11.41 -9.72 7.88
N SER A 19 10.66 -8.62 7.92
CA SER A 19 9.34 -8.57 8.56
C SER A 19 8.19 -8.84 7.60
N GLY A 20 8.40 -8.73 6.29
CA GLY A 20 7.34 -8.84 5.27
C GLY A 20 6.33 -7.68 5.31
N LEU A 21 6.61 -6.65 6.12
CA LEU A 21 5.75 -5.48 6.28
C LEU A 21 6.00 -4.44 5.19
N VAL A 22 4.98 -3.62 4.97
CA VAL A 22 4.94 -2.61 3.91
C VAL A 22 5.12 -1.24 4.52
N TYR A 23 5.99 -0.46 3.91
CA TYR A 23 6.32 0.88 4.34
C TYR A 23 6.29 1.85 3.17
N GLU A 24 6.15 3.14 3.48
CA GLU A 24 6.46 4.22 2.55
C GLU A 24 7.97 4.41 2.52
N GLN A 25 8.57 4.38 1.33
CA GLN A 25 10.03 4.44 1.13
C GLN A 25 10.69 5.57 1.93
N ARG A 26 10.12 6.78 1.89
CA ARG A 26 10.68 7.95 2.58
C ARG A 26 10.69 7.80 4.11
N LEU A 27 9.64 7.20 4.66
CA LEU A 27 9.49 7.07 6.12
C LEU A 27 10.41 5.99 6.67
N ILE A 28 10.46 4.82 6.03
CA ILE A 28 11.31 3.72 6.50
C ILE A 28 12.79 4.01 6.27
N HIS A 29 13.17 4.69 5.17
CA HIS A 29 14.56 5.11 4.98
C HIS A 29 15.01 6.06 6.09
N LYS A 30 14.17 7.02 6.48
CA LYS A 30 14.49 7.93 7.58
C LYS A 30 14.67 7.16 8.89
N TYR A 31 13.73 6.28 9.22
CA TYR A 31 13.78 5.50 10.45
C TYR A 31 15.01 4.57 10.51
N ILE A 32 15.35 3.88 9.43
CA ILE A 32 16.55 3.03 9.38
C ILE A 32 17.82 3.86 9.55
N ASN A 33 17.92 5.04 8.93
CA ASN A 33 19.10 5.91 9.12
C ASN A 33 19.23 6.43 10.56
N GLU A 34 18.12 6.63 11.27
CA GLU A 34 18.11 7.12 12.65
C GLU A 34 18.29 6.00 13.69
N ASN A 35 17.74 4.80 13.44
CA ASN A 35 17.60 3.74 14.44
C ASN A 35 18.26 2.40 14.06
N GLY A 36 18.54 2.16 12.77
CA GLY A 36 19.16 0.92 12.28
C GLY A 36 18.31 -0.35 12.46
N LYS A 37 16.99 -0.21 12.61
CA LYS A 37 16.09 -1.33 12.94
C LYS A 37 14.70 -1.16 12.32
N ASP A 38 13.92 -2.24 12.33
CA ASP A 38 12.51 -2.26 11.94
C ASP A 38 11.66 -1.57 13.04
N PRO A 39 10.76 -0.63 12.68
CA PRO A 39 9.95 0.11 13.65
C PRO A 39 8.88 -0.72 14.36
N VAL A 40 8.53 -1.89 13.82
CA VAL A 40 7.48 -2.77 14.36
C VAL A 40 8.07 -3.94 15.12
N THR A 41 9.03 -4.65 14.52
CA THR A 41 9.62 -5.85 15.16
C THR A 41 10.80 -5.53 16.06
N GLY A 42 11.49 -4.41 15.81
CA GLY A 42 12.71 -4.02 16.54
C GLY A 42 13.98 -4.74 16.06
N ASP A 43 13.89 -5.59 15.04
CA ASP A 43 15.04 -6.30 14.47
C ASP A 43 15.94 -5.37 13.66
N THR A 44 17.23 -5.67 13.56
CA THR A 44 18.16 -4.94 12.69
C THR A 44 17.69 -5.00 11.24
N LEU A 45 17.56 -3.84 10.61
CA LEU A 45 17.07 -3.68 9.24
C LEU A 45 17.90 -2.62 8.52
N GLU A 46 18.39 -2.95 7.33
CA GLU A 46 19.19 -2.05 6.50
C GLU A 46 18.43 -1.61 5.24
N LEU A 47 18.93 -0.58 4.55
CA LEU A 47 18.28 -0.06 3.34
C LEU A 47 18.29 -1.09 2.18
N ASP A 48 19.34 -1.91 2.10
CA ASP A 48 19.43 -2.99 1.11
C ASP A 48 18.42 -4.12 1.40
N ASP A 49 17.87 -4.16 2.62
CA ASP A 49 16.84 -5.11 2.98
C ASP A 49 15.44 -4.74 2.46
N LEU A 50 15.30 -3.57 1.86
CA LEU A 50 14.05 -3.06 1.33
C LEU A 50 13.90 -3.36 -0.16
N ILE A 51 12.76 -3.92 -0.52
CA ILE A 51 12.38 -4.19 -1.91
C ILE A 51 11.22 -3.28 -2.29
N GLU A 52 11.42 -2.42 -3.29
CA GLU A 52 10.33 -1.65 -3.88
C GLU A 52 9.39 -2.56 -4.66
N ILE A 53 8.08 -2.44 -4.39
CA ILE A 53 7.06 -3.19 -5.10
C ILE A 53 6.22 -2.27 -5.97
N LYS A 54 5.95 -2.70 -7.20
CA LYS A 54 5.06 -1.97 -8.11
C LYS A 54 3.61 -2.21 -7.69
N SER A 55 3.04 -1.26 -6.95
CA SER A 55 1.61 -1.24 -6.72
C SER A 55 0.89 -0.67 -7.94
N SER A 56 0.18 -1.53 -8.68
CA SER A 56 -0.81 -1.07 -9.65
C SER A 56 -1.84 -0.24 -8.89
N LYS A 57 -1.86 1.07 -9.13
CA LYS A 57 -2.91 1.96 -8.62
C LYS A 57 -4.22 1.47 -9.21
N PHE A 58 -4.91 0.57 -8.52
CA PHE A 58 -6.28 0.27 -8.85
C PHE A 58 -7.06 1.51 -8.45
N MET A 59 -7.22 2.42 -9.41
CA MET A 59 -8.14 3.51 -9.28
C MET A 59 -9.48 2.88 -8.97
N ARG A 60 -10.02 3.21 -7.80
CA ARG A 60 -11.44 2.98 -7.55
C ARG A 60 -12.16 3.68 -8.69
N LEU A 61 -12.72 2.90 -9.61
CA LEU A 61 -13.72 3.41 -10.52
C LEU A 61 -14.84 3.86 -9.60
N SER A 62 -14.87 5.15 -9.27
CA SER A 62 -16.03 5.76 -8.66
C SER A 62 -17.19 5.39 -9.56
N THR A 63 -18.15 4.68 -9.00
CA THR A 63 -19.43 4.33 -9.60
C THR A 63 -19.93 5.47 -10.49
N GLN A 64 -19.69 5.34 -11.79
CA GLN A 64 -20.38 6.10 -12.81
C GLN A 64 -20.98 5.05 -13.73
N HIS A 65 -22.31 5.03 -13.72
CA HIS A 65 -23.17 4.18 -14.52
C HIS A 65 -23.50 2.78 -13.95
N LEU A 66 -24.24 2.75 -12.83
CA LEU A 66 -25.35 1.80 -12.75
C LEU A 66 -26.58 2.44 -13.40
N GLY A 67 -26.48 2.71 -14.69
CA GLY A 67 -27.65 2.87 -15.56
C GLY A 67 -28.02 1.49 -16.08
N LEU A 68 -28.50 0.60 -15.20
CA LEU A 68 -29.24 -0.56 -15.67
C LEU A 68 -30.63 -0.06 -16.05
N CYS A 69 -30.82 0.12 -17.36
CA CYS A 69 -31.98 -0.31 -18.11
C CYS A 69 -33.05 -1.09 -17.31
N ASP A 70 -33.95 -0.39 -16.62
CA ASP A 70 -35.31 -0.88 -16.34
C ASP A 70 -36.14 -0.81 -17.63
N GLY A 71 -35.75 -1.63 -18.60
CA GLY A 71 -36.47 -1.88 -19.84
C GLY A 71 -37.15 -3.24 -19.78
N ALA A 72 -38.17 -3.38 -18.92
CA ALA A 72 -39.08 -4.53 -18.96
C ALA A 72 -40.44 -4.18 -18.34
N ARG A 73 -41.26 -3.39 -19.05
CA ARG A 73 -42.72 -3.50 -18.93
C ARG A 73 -43.26 -4.00 -20.26
N HIS A 74 -43.35 -5.32 -20.31
CA HIS A 74 -43.93 -6.10 -21.39
C HIS A 74 -45.40 -5.70 -21.57
N GLU A 75 -45.81 -5.54 -22.82
CA GLU A 75 -47.22 -5.45 -23.20
C GLU A 75 -47.95 -6.75 -22.89
N GLY A 76 -49.20 -6.60 -22.47
CA GLY A 76 -50.15 -7.66 -22.14
C GLY A 76 -51.43 -7.04 -21.58
#